data_AF-A0A6G7XI20-F1
#
_entry.id   AF-A0A6G7XI20-F1
#
_cell.length_a   1.000
_cell.length_b   1.000
_cell.length_c   1.000
_cell.angle_alpha   90.00
_cell.angle_beta   90.00
_cell.angle_gamma   90.00
#
_symmetry.space_group_name_H-M   'P 1'
#
loop_
_entity.id
_entity.type
_entity.pdbx_description
1 polymer ?
#
loop_
_entity_poly.entity_id
_entity_poly.type
_entity_poly.pdbx_seq_one_letter_code
_entity_poly.pdbx_strand_id
1 'polypeptide(L)'
;MKNIHDNPADFGMIKVDEFDLSDGCWQFDYVMVWQSITDKRVFYVGTDSGCSCPSPYEDVQSIEDLERLNPDNPRPQIETLFRLGEQNYTYSAAELQRGVSDMVARVKKAQEGPRK
;
A
#
# COMPACT_ATOMS: atom_id res chain seq x y z
N MET A 1 8.69 -10.42 -14.02
CA MET A 1 9.34 -10.54 -12.70
C MET A 1 8.27 -10.95 -11.69
N LYS A 2 8.60 -11.61 -10.58
CA LYS A 2 7.65 -11.83 -9.49
C LYS A 2 7.97 -10.80 -8.40
N ASN A 3 7.11 -9.82 -8.21
CA ASN A 3 7.23 -8.82 -7.13
C ASN A 3 6.05 -8.96 -6.15
N ILE A 4 6.13 -8.27 -5.01
CA ILE A 4 5.09 -8.32 -3.99
C ILE A 4 3.77 -7.66 -4.44
N HIS A 5 3.82 -6.76 -5.43
CA HIS A 5 2.64 -6.14 -6.02
C HIS A 5 1.76 -7.18 -6.75
N ASP A 6 2.37 -8.00 -7.61
CA ASP A 6 1.68 -8.97 -8.46
C ASP A 6 1.46 -10.31 -7.77
N ASN A 7 2.40 -10.74 -6.90
CA ASN A 7 2.39 -12.05 -6.27
C ASN A 7 2.65 -11.97 -4.74
N PRO A 8 1.82 -11.26 -3.96
CA PRO A 8 2.04 -11.07 -2.53
C PRO A 8 2.07 -12.40 -1.74
N ALA A 9 1.39 -13.44 -2.24
CA ALA A 9 1.38 -14.76 -1.60
C ALA A 9 2.76 -15.43 -1.57
N ASP A 10 3.62 -15.17 -2.56
CA ASP A 10 5.01 -15.67 -2.58
C ASP A 10 5.85 -15.06 -1.44
N PHE A 11 5.39 -13.92 -0.89
CA PHE A 11 5.96 -13.24 0.28
C PHE A 11 5.18 -13.55 1.57
N GLY A 12 4.25 -14.52 1.56
CA GLY A 12 3.41 -14.81 2.72
C GLY A 12 2.44 -13.67 3.09
N MET A 13 2.07 -12.85 2.11
CA MET A 13 1.22 -11.67 2.26
C MET A 13 -0.07 -11.74 1.44
N ILE A 14 -1.04 -10.93 1.82
CA ILE A 14 -2.18 -10.54 0.97
C ILE A 14 -2.23 -9.03 0.82
N LYS A 15 -2.73 -8.57 -0.33
CA LYS A 15 -3.02 -7.16 -0.58
C LYS A 15 -4.25 -6.75 0.23
N VAL A 16 -4.13 -5.73 1.09
CA VAL A 16 -5.24 -5.17 1.87
C VAL A 16 -5.89 -4.02 1.13
N ASP A 17 -5.07 -3.12 0.60
CA ASP A 17 -5.49 -2.01 -0.23
C ASP A 17 -4.34 -1.52 -1.10
N GLU A 18 -4.71 -0.79 -2.14
CA GLU A 18 -3.81 -0.13 -3.08
C GLU A 18 -4.47 1.16 -3.54
N PHE A 19 -3.68 2.22 -3.60
CA PHE A 19 -4.11 3.51 -4.13
C PHE A 19 -3.08 4.00 -5.13
N ASP A 20 -3.50 4.25 -6.37
CA ASP A 20 -2.66 4.86 -7.41
C ASP A 20 -2.87 6.37 -7.43
N LEU A 21 -1.81 7.12 -7.11
CA LEU A 21 -1.72 8.57 -7.14
C LEU A 21 -1.34 9.11 -8.54
N SER A 22 -1.16 8.24 -9.54
CA SER A 22 -0.97 8.65 -10.93
C SER A 22 -2.27 8.76 -11.73
N ASP A 23 -2.18 9.17 -12.99
CA ASP A 23 -3.27 9.06 -13.96
C ASP A 23 -3.31 7.68 -14.67
N GLY A 24 -2.40 6.78 -14.34
CA GLY A 24 -2.23 5.46 -14.98
C GLY A 24 -1.73 5.52 -16.43
N CYS A 25 -1.39 6.69 -16.98
CA CYS A 25 -0.95 6.83 -18.37
C CYS A 25 0.55 6.56 -18.50
N TRP A 26 0.91 5.27 -18.61
CA TRP A 26 2.31 4.81 -18.72
C TRP A 26 3.16 5.09 -17.49
N GLN A 27 2.53 5.23 -16.34
CA GLN A 27 3.19 5.44 -15.07
C GLN A 27 2.32 4.94 -13.92
N PHE A 28 2.92 4.87 -12.74
CA PHE A 28 2.27 4.51 -11.49
C PHE A 28 2.85 5.33 -10.35
N ASP A 29 2.04 5.57 -9.31
CA ASP A 29 2.48 6.09 -8.02
C ASP A 29 1.63 5.43 -6.93
N TYR A 30 2.05 4.26 -6.45
CA TYR A 30 1.25 3.46 -5.54
C TYR A 30 1.53 3.79 -4.09
N VAL A 31 0.47 3.83 -3.28
CA VAL A 31 0.52 3.56 -1.85
C VAL A 31 -0.13 2.20 -1.63
N MET A 32 0.58 1.27 -0.99
CA MET A 32 0.11 -0.09 -0.78
C MET A 32 0.16 -0.50 0.67
N VAL A 33 -0.81 -1.34 1.06
CA VAL A 33 -0.82 -2.04 2.35
C VAL A 33 -0.96 -3.54 2.13
N TRP A 34 -0.10 -4.29 2.80
CA TRP A 34 -0.14 -5.74 2.86
C TRP A 34 -0.40 -6.23 4.28
N GLN A 35 -0.99 -7.42 4.40
CA GLN A 35 -1.17 -8.14 5.66
C GLN A 35 -0.52 -9.51 5.56
N SER A 36 0.14 -9.94 6.63
CA SER A 36 0.68 -11.30 6.71
C SER A 36 -0.43 -12.34 6.74
N ILE A 37 -0.24 -13.44 5.99
CA ILE A 37 -1.15 -14.59 5.98
C ILE A 37 -1.08 -15.36 7.31
N THR A 38 0.08 -15.37 7.97
CA THR A 38 0.30 -16.14 9.21
C THR A 38 -0.08 -15.37 10.47
N ASP A 39 0.08 -14.05 10.47
CA ASP A 39 -0.32 -13.18 11.58
C ASP A 39 -1.15 -11.99 11.10
N LYS A 40 -2.46 -12.01 11.40
CA LYS A 40 -3.41 -10.95 11.03
C LYS A 40 -3.14 -9.60 11.71
N ARG A 41 -2.24 -9.54 12.69
CA ARG A 41 -1.79 -8.29 13.33
C ARG A 41 -0.54 -7.72 12.68
N VAL A 42 0.07 -8.42 11.74
CA VAL A 42 1.26 -7.96 11.03
C VAL A 42 0.85 -7.35 9.69
N PHE A 43 1.14 -6.06 9.54
CA PHE A 43 0.89 -5.29 8.33
C PHE A 43 2.18 -4.61 7.87
N TYR A 44 2.30 -4.45 6.57
CA TYR A 44 3.38 -3.73 5.92
C TYR A 44 2.79 -2.67 5.00
N VAL A 45 3.54 -1.60 4.78
CA VAL A 45 3.15 -0.48 3.95
C VAL A 45 4.35 -0.04 3.12
N GLY A 46 4.08 0.50 1.93
CA GLY A 46 5.13 1.05 1.08
C GLY A 46 4.57 1.96 0.01
N THR A 47 5.48 2.70 -0.62
CA THR A 47 5.22 3.50 -1.82
C THR A 47 6.18 3.09 -2.91
N ASP A 48 5.70 3.12 -4.15
CA ASP A 48 6.59 3.02 -5.30
C ASP A 48 6.00 3.80 -6.47
N SER A 49 6.86 4.49 -7.20
CA SER A 49 6.48 5.36 -8.30
C SER A 49 7.43 5.14 -9.47
N GLY A 50 6.89 5.13 -10.68
CA GLY A 50 7.70 4.91 -11.86
C GLY A 50 6.95 5.10 -13.15
N CYS A 51 7.72 5.18 -14.23
CA CYS A 51 7.20 5.04 -15.58
C CYS A 51 7.08 3.55 -15.93
N SER A 52 6.19 3.23 -16.87
CA SER A 52 5.68 1.90 -17.28
C SER A 52 6.65 0.71 -17.36
N CYS A 53 7.95 0.94 -17.35
CA CYS A 53 9.02 -0.05 -17.21
C CYS A 53 10.14 0.66 -16.45
N PRO A 54 10.26 0.49 -15.13
CA PRO A 54 10.12 -0.76 -14.36
C PRO A 54 8.70 -1.20 -13.97
N SER A 55 8.57 -2.44 -13.45
CA SER A 55 7.32 -2.89 -12.81
C SER A 55 7.26 -2.37 -11.35
N PRO A 56 6.06 -2.10 -10.81
CA PRO A 56 5.93 -1.64 -9.42
C PRO A 56 6.56 -2.61 -8.42
N TYR A 57 7.32 -2.07 -7.47
CA TYR A 57 8.05 -2.75 -6.41
C TYR A 57 9.01 -3.84 -6.92
N GLU A 58 9.60 -3.67 -8.11
CA GLU A 58 10.54 -4.66 -8.65
C GLU A 58 11.83 -4.82 -7.84
N ASP A 59 12.22 -3.77 -7.10
CA ASP A 59 13.39 -3.77 -6.22
C ASP A 59 13.12 -4.41 -4.84
N VAL A 60 11.85 -4.65 -4.48
CA VAL A 60 11.50 -5.33 -3.22
C VAL A 60 11.78 -6.82 -3.36
N GLN A 61 12.87 -7.28 -2.74
CA GLN A 61 13.30 -8.67 -2.79
C GLN A 61 12.79 -9.46 -1.58
N SER A 62 12.52 -8.80 -0.46
CA SER A 62 11.97 -9.45 0.73
C SER A 62 11.09 -8.52 1.58
N ILE A 63 10.46 -9.09 2.61
CA ILE A 63 9.57 -8.36 3.52
C ILE A 63 10.36 -7.31 4.34
N GLU A 64 11.65 -7.57 4.57
CA GLU A 64 12.55 -6.68 5.29
C GLU A 64 12.79 -5.35 4.57
N ASP A 65 12.52 -5.28 3.26
CA ASP A 65 12.58 -4.05 2.47
C ASP A 65 11.35 -3.16 2.67
N LEU A 66 10.31 -3.66 3.35
CA LEU A 66 9.05 -2.96 3.59
C LEU A 66 8.97 -2.33 4.97
N GLU A 67 8.24 -1.22 5.07
CA GLU A 67 7.97 -0.59 6.35
C GLU A 67 6.85 -1.34 7.09
N ARG A 68 7.09 -1.66 8.37
CA ARG A 68 6.06 -2.26 9.23
C ARG A 68 5.05 -1.19 9.64
N LEU A 69 3.76 -1.47 9.37
CA LEU A 69 2.66 -0.59 9.75
C LEU A 69 2.22 -0.88 11.18
N ASN A 70 1.98 0.15 11.99
CA ASN A 70 1.29 0.03 13.27
C ASN A 70 -0.22 -0.03 13.03
N PRO A 71 -0.86 -1.20 13.17
CA PRO A 71 -2.26 -1.33 12.76
C PRO A 71 -3.24 -0.78 13.81
N ASP A 72 -2.80 -0.50 15.05
CA ASP A 72 -3.63 0.15 16.07
C ASP A 72 -3.72 1.68 15.83
N ASN A 73 -2.73 2.25 15.16
CA ASN A 73 -2.73 3.64 14.72
C ASN A 73 -2.07 3.80 13.33
N PRO A 74 -2.71 3.30 12.24
CA PRO A 74 -2.07 3.23 10.92
C PRO A 74 -2.06 4.57 10.18
N ARG A 75 -2.92 5.50 10.60
CA ARG A 75 -3.18 6.76 9.91
C ARG A 75 -1.91 7.61 9.69
N PRO A 76 -1.04 7.86 10.70
CA PRO A 76 0.11 8.75 10.51
C PRO A 76 1.11 8.24 9.46
N GLN A 77 1.32 6.92 9.40
CA GLN A 77 2.21 6.31 8.41
C GLN A 77 1.58 6.41 7.00
N ILE A 78 0.30 6.04 6.85
CA ILE A 78 -0.41 6.15 5.57
C ILE A 78 -0.43 7.62 5.08
N GLU A 79 -0.75 8.58 5.94
CA GLU A 79 -0.71 10.00 5.57
C GLU A 79 0.68 10.47 5.15
N THR A 80 1.74 9.91 5.74
CA THR A 80 3.11 10.25 5.36
C THR A 80 3.42 9.73 3.97
N LEU A 81 3.02 8.50 3.64
CA LEU A 81 3.21 7.93 2.31
C LEU A 81 2.40 8.65 1.24
N PHE A 82 1.14 9.02 1.50
CA PHE A 82 0.36 9.85 0.58
C PHE A 82 0.99 11.23 0.35
N ARG A 83 1.76 11.77 1.31
CA ARG A 83 2.52 13.02 1.16
C ARG A 83 3.85 12.84 0.44
N LEU A 84 4.47 11.67 0.56
CA LEU A 84 5.76 11.35 -0.07
C LEU A 84 5.61 10.85 -1.51
N GLY A 85 4.45 10.32 -1.88
CA GLY A 85 4.14 9.95 -3.26
C GLY A 85 4.46 11.10 -4.21
N GLU A 86 5.04 10.77 -5.36
CA GLU A 86 5.38 11.75 -6.39
C GLU A 86 4.08 12.19 -7.09
N GLN A 87 3.34 13.09 -6.42
CA GLN A 87 2.06 13.68 -6.82
C GLN A 87 2.18 14.52 -8.12
N ASN A 88 2.54 13.87 -9.22
CA ASN A 88 2.61 14.44 -10.55
C ASN A 88 1.20 14.77 -11.10
N TYR A 89 0.15 14.36 -10.38
CA TYR A 89 -1.26 14.48 -10.78
C TYR A 89 -2.09 15.16 -9.70
N THR A 90 -3.00 16.02 -10.12
CA THR A 90 -3.73 16.94 -9.24
C THR A 90 -4.89 16.24 -8.53
N TYR A 91 -4.59 15.41 -7.54
CA TYR A 91 -5.57 15.05 -6.51
C TYR A 91 -5.83 16.24 -5.59
N SER A 92 -7.09 16.55 -5.34
CA SER A 92 -7.44 17.54 -4.32
C SER A 92 -7.12 17.01 -2.92
N ALA A 93 -6.88 17.91 -1.97
CA ALA A 93 -6.68 17.54 -0.57
C ALA A 93 -7.84 16.68 -0.01
N ALA A 94 -9.06 16.92 -0.48
CA ALA A 94 -10.23 16.13 -0.09
C ALA A 94 -10.17 14.68 -0.62
N GLU A 95 -9.68 14.48 -1.83
CA GLU A 95 -9.51 13.14 -2.42
C GLU A 95 -8.40 12.36 -1.72
N LEU A 96 -7.28 13.01 -1.42
CA LEU A 96 -6.20 12.40 -0.64
C LEU A 96 -6.70 12.02 0.76
N GLN A 97 -7.43 12.93 1.43
CA GLN A 97 -7.99 12.65 2.76
C GLN A 97 -8.99 11.49 2.74
N ARG A 98 -9.77 11.36 1.66
CA ARG A 98 -10.67 10.22 1.46
C ARG A 98 -9.87 8.93 1.24
N GLY A 99 -8.87 8.92 0.35
CA GLY A 99 -8.00 7.76 0.10
C GLY A 99 -7.32 7.25 1.37
N VAL A 100 -6.74 8.15 2.17
CA VAL A 100 -6.18 7.82 3.49
C VAL A 100 -7.23 7.19 4.39
N SER A 101 -8.43 7.79 4.47
CA SER A 101 -9.48 7.33 5.37
C SER A 101 -10.03 5.96 4.98
N ASP A 102 -10.18 5.70 3.70
CA ASP A 102 -10.62 4.42 3.16
C ASP A 102 -9.57 3.34 3.43
N MET A 103 -8.29 3.63 3.17
CA MET A 103 -7.20 2.68 3.43
C MET A 103 -7.08 2.35 4.92
N VAL A 104 -7.17 3.34 5.81
CA VAL A 104 -7.24 3.12 7.26
C VAL A 104 -8.43 2.25 7.65
N ALA A 105 -9.59 2.46 7.03
CA ALA A 105 -10.78 1.65 7.30
C ALA A 105 -10.58 0.19 6.84
N ARG A 106 -9.90 -0.04 5.71
CA ARG A 106 -9.57 -1.41 5.25
C ARG A 106 -8.60 -2.11 6.18
N VAL A 107 -7.57 -1.42 6.68
CA VAL A 107 -6.64 -1.98 7.69
C VAL A 107 -7.40 -2.43 8.92
N LYS A 108 -8.26 -1.56 9.48
CA LYS A 108 -9.07 -1.88 10.66
C LYS A 108 -10.00 -3.06 10.41
N LYS A 109 -10.69 -3.09 9.26
CA LYS A 109 -11.55 -4.21 8.87
C LYS A 109 -10.77 -5.51 8.72
N ALA A 110 -9.55 -5.46 8.16
CA ALA A 110 -8.68 -6.63 8.01
C ALA A 110 -8.18 -7.16 9.36
N GLN A 111 -8.02 -6.30 10.38
CA GLN A 111 -7.71 -6.73 11.75
C GLN A 111 -8.85 -7.50 12.42
N GLU A 112 -10.11 -7.11 12.15
CA GLU A 112 -11.30 -7.74 12.77
C GLU A 112 -11.58 -9.15 12.24
N GLY A 113 -11.06 -9.50 11.04
CA GLY A 113 -11.35 -10.77 10.37
C GLY A 113 -12.79 -10.85 9.84
N PRO A 114 -13.17 -11.93 9.13
CA PRO A 114 -14.55 -12.10 8.68
C PRO A 114 -15.47 -12.21 9.90
N ARG A 115 -16.51 -11.37 9.95
CA ARG A 115 -17.62 -11.55 10.89
C ARG A 115 -18.25 -12.91 10.57
N LYS A 116 -18.24 -13.80 11.57
CA LYS A 116 -18.93 -15.10 11.49
C LYS A 116 -20.42 -14.91 11.29
#